data_AF-A0ABD3AB84-F1
#
_entry.id   AF-A0ABD3AB84-F1
#
_cell.length_a   1.000
_cell.length_b   1.000
_cell.length_c   1.000
_cell.angle_alpha   90.00
_cell.angle_beta   90.00
_cell.angle_gamma   90.00
#
_symmetry.space_group_name_H-M   'P 1'
#
loop_
_entity.id
_entity.type
_entity.pdbx_description
1 polymer ?
#
loop_
_entity_poly.entity_id
_entity_poly.type
_entity_poly.pdbx_seq_one_letter_code
_entity_poly.pdbx_strand_id
1 'polypeptide(L)'
;MSIALGMAKSTLHRSVKEGAIRAHSNVIKPEFTTENMKSRLRFCLSMIDPGTISTNPMFMYMYNHIHIDEKWFFMTKTSEKFYHLLEDIDPLHTCKSKKFITKIMFMAAVAHPRYGGSNNEEFSGKIGVFPFIYKEPAKKKSKNHEAGTL
;
A
#
# COMPACT_ATOMS: atom_id res chain seq x y z
N MET A 1 26.32 8.22 8.94
CA MET A 1 26.82 6.86 9.22
C MET A 1 28.34 6.77 9.10
N SER A 2 28.95 7.09 7.95
CA SER A 2 30.42 7.04 7.80
C SER A 2 31.19 7.92 8.81
N ILE A 3 30.69 9.13 9.07
CA ILE A 3 31.26 10.06 10.07
C ILE A 3 31.13 9.49 11.49
N ALA A 4 29.96 8.95 11.85
CA ALA A 4 29.71 8.36 13.16
C ALA A 4 30.53 7.09 13.43
N LEU A 5 30.91 6.38 12.36
CA LEU A 5 31.79 5.20 12.43
C LEU A 5 33.28 5.58 12.31
N GLY A 6 33.62 6.85 12.05
CA GLY A 6 34.99 7.29 11.84
C GLY A 6 35.65 6.71 10.59
N MET A 7 34.86 6.32 9.57
CA MET A 7 35.35 5.65 8.37
C MET A 7 35.11 6.46 7.10
N ALA A 8 35.94 6.25 6.08
CA ALA A 8 35.68 6.76 4.74
C ALA A 8 34.40 6.12 4.13
N LYS A 9 33.66 6.89 3.32
CA LYS A 9 32.41 6.42 2.68
C LYS A 9 32.62 5.19 1.78
N SER A 10 33.76 5.12 1.08
CA SER A 10 34.14 4.01 0.22
C SER A 10 34.32 2.71 1.02
N THR A 11 35.00 2.80 2.17
CA THR A 11 35.19 1.67 3.09
C THR A 11 33.85 1.19 3.65
N LEU A 12 32.97 2.11 4.06
CA LEU A 12 31.62 1.77 4.51
C LEU A 12 30.82 1.03 3.43
N HIS A 13 30.83 1.53 2.19
CA HIS A 13 30.12 0.90 1.08
C HIS A 13 30.65 -0.51 0.77
N ARG A 14 31.98 -0.69 0.80
CA ARG A 14 32.60 -2.00 0.65
C ARG A 14 32.20 -2.96 1.77
N SER A 15 32.23 -2.53 3.03
CA SER A 15 31.82 -3.35 4.18
C SER A 15 30.33 -3.73 4.14
N VAL A 16 29.46 -2.89 3.58
CA VAL A 16 28.06 -3.26 3.32
C VAL A 16 27.96 -4.32 2.22
N LYS A 17 28.72 -4.16 1.13
CA LYS A 17 28.75 -5.12 0.01
C LYS A 17 29.34 -6.49 0.42
N GLU A 18 30.32 -6.48 1.30
CA GLU A 18 30.96 -7.67 1.89
C GLU A 18 30.13 -8.30 3.01
N GLY A 19 29.01 -7.68 3.41
CA GLY A 19 28.10 -8.20 4.44
C GLY A 19 28.56 -7.97 5.88
N ALA A 20 29.70 -7.33 6.11
CA ALA A 20 30.18 -6.96 7.45
C ALA A 20 29.28 -5.92 8.13
N ILE A 21 28.54 -5.13 7.35
CA ILE A 21 27.56 -4.16 7.85
C ILE A 21 26.22 -4.40 7.16
N ARG A 22 25.17 -4.65 7.95
CA ARG A 22 23.82 -4.83 7.42
C ARG A 22 23.08 -3.50 7.35
N ALA A 23 22.65 -3.13 6.15
CA ALA A 23 21.65 -2.07 5.99
C ALA A 23 20.29 -2.58 6.54
N HIS A 24 19.68 -1.82 7.44
CA HIS A 24 18.36 -2.09 7.96
C HIS A 24 17.48 -0.85 7.82
N SER A 25 16.37 -0.99 7.13
CA SER A 25 15.32 0.03 7.05
C SER A 25 14.20 -0.34 8.03
N ASN A 26 14.00 0.48 9.05
CA ASN A 26 12.86 0.34 9.94
C ASN A 26 11.77 1.35 9.52
N VAL A 27 10.60 0.84 9.14
CA VAL A 27 9.44 1.68 8.83
C VAL A 27 8.68 1.94 10.13
N ILE A 28 8.25 3.18 10.36
CA ILE A 28 7.38 3.51 11.49
C ILE A 28 6.07 2.73 11.32
N LYS A 29 5.77 1.86 12.28
CA LYS A 29 4.50 1.13 12.36
C LYS A 29 3.61 1.78 13.42
N PRO A 30 2.29 1.78 13.23
CA PRO A 30 1.37 2.19 14.30
C PRO A 30 1.60 1.36 15.56
N GLU A 31 1.61 2.02 16.71
CA GLU A 31 1.68 1.34 17.99
C GLU A 31 0.32 0.70 18.29
N PHE A 32 0.32 -0.59 18.63
CA PHE A 32 -0.89 -1.28 19.06
C PHE A 32 -0.98 -1.23 20.58
N THR A 33 -2.12 -0.77 21.11
CA THR A 33 -2.46 -0.96 22.51
C THR A 33 -2.73 -2.45 22.78
N THR A 34 -2.56 -2.89 24.02
CA THR A 34 -2.89 -4.26 24.42
C THR A 34 -4.34 -4.63 24.08
N GLU A 35 -5.28 -3.68 24.17
CA GLU A 35 -6.67 -3.93 23.80
C GLU A 35 -6.86 -4.09 22.28
N ASN A 36 -6.14 -3.30 21.46
CA ASN A 36 -6.14 -3.49 20.01
C ASN A 36 -5.57 -4.86 19.64
N MET A 37 -4.53 -5.32 20.33
CA MET A 37 -3.97 -6.67 20.12
C MET A 37 -4.99 -7.76 20.47
N LYS A 38 -5.64 -7.66 21.64
CA LYS A 38 -6.68 -8.61 22.06
C LYS A 38 -7.86 -8.64 21.08
N SER A 39 -8.31 -7.48 20.62
CA SER A 39 -9.41 -7.38 19.67
C SER A 39 -9.07 -8.04 18.34
N ARG A 40 -7.86 -7.81 17.81
CA ARG A 40 -7.37 -8.48 16.60
C ARG A 40 -7.26 -9.99 16.77
N LEU A 41 -6.76 -10.46 17.92
CA LEU A 41 -6.66 -11.89 18.21
C LEU A 41 -8.04 -12.54 18.29
N ARG A 42 -9.00 -11.92 19.00
CA ARG A 42 -10.39 -12.40 19.07
C ARG A 42 -11.01 -12.51 17.69
N PHE A 43 -10.80 -11.51 16.83
CA PHE A 43 -11.26 -11.55 15.44
C PHE A 43 -10.65 -12.71 14.66
N CYS A 44 -9.34 -12.93 14.75
CA CYS A 44 -8.69 -14.07 14.09
C CYS A 44 -9.25 -15.41 14.58
N LEU A 45 -9.48 -15.55 15.89
CA LEU A 45 -10.05 -16.75 16.48
C LEU A 45 -11.48 -17.01 16.02
N SER A 46 -12.30 -15.96 15.84
CA SER A 46 -13.66 -16.11 15.30
C SER A 46 -13.71 -16.54 13.84
N MET A 47 -12.60 -16.45 13.11
CA MET A 47 -12.49 -16.87 11.71
C MET A 47 -11.99 -18.31 11.54
N ILE A 48 -11.73 -19.03 12.64
CA ILE A 48 -11.35 -20.45 12.60
C ILE A 48 -12.62 -21.30 12.44
N ASP A 49 -12.57 -22.30 11.57
CA ASP A 49 -13.64 -23.28 11.40
C ASP A 49 -13.77 -24.15 12.66
N PRO A 50 -14.90 -24.08 13.39
CA PRO A 50 -15.13 -24.86 14.61
C PRO A 50 -14.94 -26.37 14.42
N GLY A 51 -15.22 -26.91 13.23
CA GLY A 51 -15.10 -28.33 12.92
C GLY A 51 -13.65 -28.83 12.85
N THR A 52 -12.68 -27.92 12.75
CA THR A 52 -11.26 -28.26 12.55
C THR A 52 -10.40 -28.03 13.80
N ILE A 53 -10.97 -27.41 14.84
CA ILE A 53 -10.24 -27.01 16.05
C ILE A 53 -9.57 -28.20 16.76
N SER A 54 -10.22 -29.36 16.79
CA SER A 54 -9.73 -30.55 17.51
C SER A 54 -8.61 -31.30 16.81
N THR A 55 -8.36 -31.03 15.53
CA THR A 55 -7.36 -31.76 14.72
C THR A 55 -6.28 -30.81 14.22
N ASN A 56 -6.61 -30.01 13.22
CA ASN A 56 -5.74 -29.00 12.65
C ASN A 56 -6.59 -27.76 12.33
N PRO A 57 -6.53 -26.70 13.15
CA PRO A 57 -7.41 -25.55 13.00
C PRO A 57 -7.16 -24.85 11.66
N MET A 58 -8.20 -24.79 10.84
CA MET A 58 -8.21 -24.12 9.55
C MET A 58 -9.08 -22.86 9.63
N PHE A 59 -8.74 -21.84 8.86
CA PHE A 59 -9.63 -20.70 8.68
C PHE A 59 -10.86 -21.10 7.85
N MET A 60 -12.00 -20.49 8.15
CA MET A 60 -13.19 -20.62 7.30
C MET A 60 -12.86 -20.15 5.88
N TYR A 61 -13.45 -20.79 4.87
CA TYR A 61 -13.21 -20.46 3.46
C TYR A 61 -13.72 -19.07 3.05
N MET A 62 -14.56 -18.43 3.87
CA MET A 62 -15.10 -17.08 3.62
C MET A 62 -15.81 -16.92 2.27
N TYR A 63 -16.39 -17.99 1.70
CA TYR A 63 -17.07 -17.93 0.40
C TYR A 63 -18.25 -16.94 0.36
N ASN A 64 -18.86 -16.63 1.50
CA ASN A 64 -19.94 -15.67 1.67
C ASN A 64 -19.46 -14.26 2.11
N HIS A 65 -18.16 -13.98 2.06
CA HIS A 65 -17.60 -12.69 2.44
C HIS A 65 -17.11 -11.93 1.21
N ILE A 66 -17.34 -10.61 1.24
CA ILE A 66 -16.80 -9.66 0.27
C ILE A 66 -15.89 -8.70 1.04
N HIS A 67 -14.62 -8.66 0.66
CA HIS A 67 -13.64 -7.73 1.20
C HIS A 67 -13.66 -6.45 0.37
N ILE A 68 -13.81 -5.32 1.07
CA ILE A 68 -13.86 -3.99 0.45
C ILE A 68 -12.72 -3.17 1.05
N ASP A 69 -11.97 -2.47 0.19
CA ASP A 69 -10.93 -1.54 0.61
C ASP A 69 -10.95 -0.29 -0.27
N GLU A 70 -10.53 0.84 0.30
CA GLU A 70 -10.39 2.12 -0.39
C GLU A 70 -8.91 2.46 -0.57
N LYS A 71 -8.54 2.85 -1.79
CA LYS A 71 -7.17 3.22 -2.10
C LYS A 71 -7.09 4.50 -2.92
N TRP A 72 -6.24 5.42 -2.44
CA TRP A 72 -5.84 6.61 -3.19
C TRP A 72 -4.74 6.28 -4.20
N PHE A 73 -4.98 6.64 -5.46
CA PHE A 73 -3.99 6.60 -6.53
C PHE A 73 -3.60 8.02 -6.92
N PHE A 74 -2.31 8.27 -7.07
CA PHE A 74 -1.80 9.55 -7.57
C PHE A 74 -1.78 9.50 -9.09
N MET A 75 -2.31 10.54 -9.75
CA MET A 75 -2.30 10.65 -11.22
C MET A 75 -0.90 10.72 -11.80
N THR A 76 0.06 11.23 -11.03
CA THR A 76 1.47 11.30 -11.40
C THR A 76 2.30 10.67 -10.30
N LYS A 77 3.29 9.84 -10.68
CA LYS A 77 4.23 9.27 -9.70
C LYS A 77 5.05 10.38 -9.06
N THR A 78 5.29 10.25 -7.77
CA THR A 78 6.12 11.23 -7.04
C THR A 78 7.61 11.11 -7.39
N SER A 79 8.04 9.91 -7.79
CA SER A 79 9.39 9.62 -8.21
C SER A 79 9.29 8.63 -9.37
N GLU A 80 9.91 8.99 -10.49
CA GLU A 80 9.99 8.17 -11.69
C GLU A 80 11.45 8.09 -12.10
N LYS A 81 11.88 6.90 -12.53
CA LYS A 81 13.23 6.69 -13.04
C LYS A 81 13.18 6.95 -14.53
N PHE A 82 13.98 7.91 -14.97
CA PHE A 82 14.16 8.22 -16.38
C PHE A 82 15.52 7.68 -16.84
N TYR A 83 15.56 7.09 -18.03
CA TYR A 83 16.79 6.69 -18.70
C TYR A 83 16.94 7.57 -19.92
N HIS A 84 17.99 8.37 -19.98
CA HIS A 84 18.26 9.32 -21.05
C HIS A 84 19.67 9.12 -21.61
N LEU A 85 19.90 9.60 -22.83
CA LEU A 85 21.22 9.62 -23.43
C LEU A 85 22.11 10.61 -22.66
N LEU A 86 23.44 10.41 -22.70
CA LEU A 86 24.41 11.20 -21.94
C LEU A 86 24.38 12.71 -22.27
N GLU A 87 23.89 13.07 -23.45
CA GLU A 87 23.83 14.44 -23.97
C GLU A 87 22.46 15.12 -23.77
N ASP A 88 21.46 14.37 -23.31
CA ASP A 88 20.12 14.91 -23.09
C ASP A 88 20.06 15.76 -21.82
N ILE A 89 19.17 16.76 -21.83
CA ILE A 89 18.84 17.55 -20.65
C ILE A 89 17.96 16.70 -19.73
N ASP A 90 18.31 16.68 -18.43
CA ASP A 90 17.53 15.98 -17.43
C ASP A 90 16.04 16.42 -17.48
N PRO A 91 15.10 15.46 -17.49
CA PRO A 91 13.68 15.77 -17.55
C PRO A 91 13.25 16.54 -16.30
N LEU A 92 12.65 17.71 -16.51
CA LEU A 92 12.16 18.55 -15.43
C LEU A 92 10.82 18.00 -14.90
N HIS A 93 10.88 17.27 -13.78
CA HIS A 93 9.70 16.77 -13.08
C HIS A 93 9.45 17.54 -11.78
N THR A 94 8.83 18.73 -11.88
CA THR A 94 8.63 19.65 -10.74
C THR A 94 7.18 19.82 -10.35
N CYS A 95 6.91 19.81 -9.04
CA CYS A 95 5.65 20.24 -8.44
C CYS A 95 5.94 20.98 -7.13
N LYS A 96 5.16 22.02 -6.80
CA LYS A 96 5.36 22.83 -5.57
C LYS A 96 5.21 22.02 -4.28
N SER A 97 4.36 20.97 -4.29
CA SER A 97 4.18 20.04 -3.16
C SER A 97 3.46 18.78 -3.62
N LYS A 98 3.82 17.62 -3.05
CA LYS A 98 3.11 16.35 -3.27
C LYS A 98 1.61 16.41 -2.96
N LYS A 99 1.20 17.38 -2.12
CA LYS A 99 -0.21 17.62 -1.77
C LYS A 99 -1.04 18.10 -2.97
N PHE A 100 -0.41 18.72 -3.96
CA PHE A 100 -1.09 19.26 -5.16
C PHE A 100 -1.19 18.24 -6.31
N ILE A 101 -0.61 17.04 -6.16
CA ILE A 101 -0.77 15.99 -7.17
C ILE A 101 -2.21 15.47 -7.06
N THR A 102 -2.94 15.51 -8.17
CA THR A 102 -4.30 14.98 -8.27
C THR A 102 -4.33 13.52 -7.81
N LYS A 103 -5.26 13.22 -6.89
CA LYS A 103 -5.47 11.86 -6.40
C LYS A 103 -6.89 11.42 -6.74
N ILE A 104 -7.03 10.16 -7.11
CA ILE A 104 -8.32 9.53 -7.33
C ILE A 104 -8.45 8.40 -6.33
N MET A 105 -9.56 8.34 -5.60
CA MET A 105 -9.86 7.22 -4.71
C MET A 105 -10.64 6.17 -5.49
N PHE A 106 -10.25 4.92 -5.33
CA PHE A 106 -11.01 3.78 -5.82
C PHE A 106 -11.37 2.87 -4.67
N MET A 107 -12.59 2.36 -4.68
CA MET A 107 -13.04 1.26 -3.84
C MET A 107 -12.91 -0.04 -4.63
N ALA A 108 -12.20 -1.01 -4.10
CA ALA A 108 -12.10 -2.34 -4.69
C ALA A 108 -12.89 -3.34 -3.85
N ALA A 109 -13.71 -4.16 -4.49
CA ALA A 109 -14.42 -5.26 -3.87
C ALA A 109 -13.92 -6.59 -4.43
N VAL A 110 -13.49 -7.49 -3.56
CA VAL A 110 -12.96 -8.81 -3.90
C VAL A 110 -13.51 -9.86 -2.93
N ALA A 111 -13.90 -11.00 -3.45
CA ALA A 111 -14.31 -12.18 -2.69
C ALA A 111 -13.33 -13.33 -2.92
N HIS A 112 -13.49 -14.42 -2.17
CA HIS A 112 -12.65 -15.60 -2.32
C HIS A 112 -12.88 -16.28 -3.70
N PRO A 113 -11.83 -16.51 -4.52
CA PRO A 113 -11.98 -17.20 -5.81
C PRO A 113 -12.49 -18.64 -5.64
N ARG A 114 -13.29 -19.13 -6.59
CA ARG A 114 -13.83 -20.49 -6.59
C ARG A 114 -13.40 -21.22 -7.85
N TYR A 115 -12.87 -22.43 -7.65
CA TYR A 115 -12.40 -23.30 -8.71
C TYR A 115 -13.23 -24.59 -8.69
N GLY A 116 -13.66 -25.03 -9.87
CA GLY A 116 -14.39 -26.29 -10.05
C GLY A 116 -13.46 -27.52 -10.03
N GLY A 117 -14.04 -28.70 -10.22
CA GLY A 117 -13.34 -30.00 -10.10
C GLY A 117 -12.15 -30.25 -11.05
N SER A 118 -12.03 -29.48 -12.13
CA SER A 118 -10.91 -29.53 -13.08
C SER A 118 -9.92 -28.36 -12.93
N ASN A 119 -9.92 -27.68 -11.77
CA ASN A 119 -9.17 -26.43 -11.54
C ASN A 119 -9.57 -25.31 -12.52
N ASN A 120 -10.79 -25.38 -13.05
CA ASN A 120 -11.37 -24.34 -13.89
C ASN A 120 -11.87 -23.19 -13.00
N GLU A 121 -11.51 -21.95 -13.33
CA GLU A 121 -11.95 -20.75 -12.60
C GLU A 121 -13.44 -20.50 -12.85
N GLU A 122 -14.30 -20.88 -11.90
CA GLU A 122 -15.75 -20.62 -11.99
C GLU A 122 -16.09 -19.21 -11.51
N PHE A 123 -15.36 -18.73 -10.52
CA PHE A 123 -15.49 -17.37 -10.00
C PHE A 123 -14.13 -16.81 -9.62
N SER A 124 -13.71 -15.76 -10.32
CA SER A 124 -12.41 -15.11 -10.09
C SER A 124 -12.27 -14.39 -8.75
N GLY A 125 -13.37 -14.17 -8.03
CA GLY A 125 -13.41 -13.34 -6.82
C GLY A 125 -13.38 -11.83 -7.11
N LYS A 126 -13.10 -11.39 -8.33
CA LYS A 126 -13.03 -9.96 -8.69
C LYS A 126 -14.43 -9.43 -8.93
N ILE A 127 -14.94 -8.61 -8.00
CA ILE A 127 -16.29 -8.03 -8.11
C ILE A 127 -16.22 -6.72 -8.89
N GLY A 128 -15.31 -5.82 -8.52
CA GLY A 128 -15.17 -4.56 -9.22
C GLY A 128 -14.22 -3.58 -8.55
N VAL A 129 -13.90 -2.54 -9.32
CA VAL A 129 -13.16 -1.37 -8.87
C VAL A 129 -13.99 -0.15 -9.24
N PHE A 130 -14.45 0.58 -8.22
CA PHE A 130 -15.39 1.69 -8.36
C PHE A 130 -14.67 3.00 -8.04
N PRO A 131 -14.62 3.95 -8.98
CA PRO A 131 -13.99 5.24 -8.72
C PRO A 131 -14.93 6.11 -7.86
N PHE A 132 -14.41 6.67 -6.77
CA PHE A 132 -15.10 7.72 -6.02
C PHE A 132 -14.80 9.07 -6.68
N ILE A 133 -15.51 9.36 -7.78
CA ILE A 133 -15.45 10.67 -8.44
C ILE A 133 -16.61 11.50 -7.91
N TYR A 134 -16.41 12.13 -6.75
CA TYR A 134 -17.29 13.20 -6.32
C TYR A 134 -16.76 14.51 -6.92
N LYS A 135 -17.51 15.11 -7.84
CA LYS A 135 -17.31 16.51 -8.22
C LYS A 135 -17.88 17.37 -7.08
N GLU A 136 -17.06 17.62 -6.06
CA GLU A 136 -17.41 18.54 -4.99
C GLU A 136 -16.84 19.93 -5.27
N PRO A 137 -17.64 21.00 -5.14
CA PRO A 137 -17.12 22.34 -5.21
C PRO A 137 -16.12 22.59 -4.09
N ALA A 138 -15.08 23.38 -4.37
CA ALA A 138 -14.02 23.66 -3.41
C ALA A 138 -14.59 24.27 -2.11
N LYS A 139 -14.43 23.55 -0.99
CA LYS A 139 -14.94 23.96 0.34
C LYS A 139 -14.19 25.14 0.96
N LYS A 140 -12.95 25.38 0.51
CA LYS A 140 -12.08 26.44 1.03
C LYS A 140 -11.48 27.21 -0.13
N LYS A 141 -11.48 28.54 0.02
CA LYS A 141 -10.75 29.43 -0.88
C LYS A 141 -9.25 29.19 -0.72
N SER A 142 -8.57 29.04 -1.85
CA SER A 142 -7.11 29.00 -1.93
C SER A 142 -6.63 30.00 -2.97
N LYS A 143 -5.33 30.31 -2.98
CA LYS A 143 -4.73 31.23 -3.95
C LYS A 143 -5.05 30.85 -5.41
N ASN A 144 -5.28 29.57 -5.69
CA ASN A 144 -5.49 29.05 -7.05
C ASN A 144 -6.92 28.55 -7.28
N HIS A 145 -7.83 28.67 -6.31
CA HIS A 145 -9.19 28.13 -6.43
C HIS A 145 -10.14 28.89 -5.50
N GLU A 146 -11.18 29.52 -6.07
CA GLU A 146 -12.24 30.14 -5.28
C GLU A 146 -13.09 29.07 -4.58
N ALA A 147 -13.67 29.43 -3.43
CA ALA A 147 -14.63 28.57 -2.76
C ALA A 147 -15.91 28.47 -3.62
N GLY A 148 -16.47 27.27 -3.75
CA GLY A 148 -17.69 27.04 -4.53
C GLY A 148 -17.46 26.65 -6.00
N THR A 149 -16.24 26.73 -6.53
CA THR A 149 -15.93 26.32 -7.91
C THR A 149 -15.77 24.80 -8.01
N LEU A 150 -16.38 24.18 -9.03
CA LEU A 150 -16.20 22.76 -9.40
C LEU A 150 -14.82 22.47 -9.99
#